data_AF-A0A7S8DIK7-F1
#
_entry.id   AF-A0A7S8DIK7-F1
#
_cell.length_a   1.000
_cell.length_b   1.000
_cell.length_c   1.000
_cell.angle_alpha   90.00
_cell.angle_beta   90.00
_cell.angle_gamma   90.00
#
_symmetry.space_group_name_H-M   'P 1'
#
loop_
_entity.id
_entity.type
_entity.pdbx_description
1 polymer ?
#
loop_
_entity_poly.entity_id
_entity_poly.type
_entity_poly.pdbx_seq_one_letter_code
_entity_poly.pdbx_strand_id
1 'polypeptide(L)'
;MDVWRQEVSNVTNQTGDRHFRDGSLRVHTFHRDSRSTESTSLMNHDIVLTTFATLVSDYKRRKVLQSVEWFRVVLDEAHWIRNPSSKQFKAVDGLATERRWCLSGTPIQNCINDLVSLLRFLKFEPFSNMDLFRQYILEPLRTENLLDSTNPIQMLLQSVCLRRTEKYLNIPVAHYELISLSLHHDEQKLYSDVFRKYRSELDDLVSSITRMERKKATLRFSMISELRRLCNHGTLLEPPRTLDNANTNAACDYCNAAEKDNMAKLNGDVICPECQRSL
;
A
#
# COMPACT_ATOMS: atom_id res chain seq x y z
N MET A 1 6.56 -11.78 4.43
CA MET A 1 7.98 -12.17 4.28
C MET A 1 8.17 -13.63 4.62
N ASP A 2 7.65 -14.11 5.76
CA ASP A 2 7.74 -15.53 6.13
C ASP A 2 7.03 -16.46 5.15
N VAL A 3 5.90 -16.03 4.57
CA VAL A 3 5.23 -16.74 3.48
C VAL A 3 6.18 -16.96 2.30
N TRP A 4 6.83 -15.93 1.77
CA TRP A 4 7.81 -16.08 0.68
C TRP A 4 9.00 -16.98 1.06
N ARG A 5 9.48 -16.91 2.30
CA ARG A 5 10.54 -17.81 2.78
C ARG A 5 10.07 -19.26 2.76
N GLN A 6 8.85 -19.51 3.26
CA GLN A 6 8.25 -20.83 3.28
C GLN A 6 7.96 -21.34 1.88
N GLU A 7 7.40 -20.53 0.99
CA GLU A 7 7.14 -20.87 -0.41
C GLU A 7 8.43 -21.23 -1.15
N VAL A 8 9.51 -20.46 -0.99
CA VAL A 8 10.81 -20.79 -1.60
C VAL A 8 11.35 -22.12 -1.07
N SER A 9 11.17 -22.41 0.23
CA SER A 9 11.52 -23.71 0.79
C SER A 9 10.58 -24.84 0.34
N ASN A 10 9.30 -24.56 0.11
CA ASN A 10 8.34 -25.57 -0.31
C ASN A 10 8.53 -25.94 -1.78
N VAL A 11 8.94 -24.99 -2.62
CA VAL A 11 9.27 -25.23 -4.04
C VAL A 11 10.47 -26.18 -4.19
N THR A 12 11.37 -26.25 -3.19
CA THR A 12 12.39 -27.32 -3.17
C THR A 12 11.82 -28.65 -2.68
N ASN A 13 10.87 -28.62 -1.72
CA ASN A 13 10.40 -29.79 -0.99
C ASN A 13 9.17 -30.53 -1.60
N GLN A 14 8.43 -29.94 -2.57
CA GLN A 14 7.21 -30.57 -3.11
C GLN A 14 7.50 -31.74 -4.07
N THR A 15 6.80 -32.85 -3.85
CA THR A 15 7.04 -34.19 -4.40
C THR A 15 6.43 -34.48 -5.79
N GLY A 16 5.99 -33.47 -6.55
CA GLY A 16 5.31 -33.69 -7.84
C GLY A 16 6.13 -33.31 -9.08
N ASP A 17 6.77 -32.14 -9.05
CA ASP A 17 7.59 -31.60 -10.14
C ASP A 17 8.78 -30.87 -9.52
N ARG A 18 9.87 -31.59 -9.26
CA ARG A 18 11.09 -31.02 -8.68
C ARG A 18 11.81 -30.15 -9.71
N HIS A 19 11.50 -28.87 -9.74
CA HIS A 19 12.28 -27.90 -10.51
C HIS A 19 13.68 -27.67 -9.91
N PHE A 20 13.84 -27.88 -8.59
CA PHE A 20 15.10 -27.69 -7.85
C PHE A 20 15.36 -28.84 -6.87
N ARG A 21 16.63 -29.04 -6.50
CA ARG A 21 17.03 -30.01 -5.45
C ARG A 21 16.99 -29.34 -4.09
N ASP A 22 16.72 -30.09 -3.02
CA ASP A 22 16.76 -29.55 -1.66
C ASP A 22 18.12 -28.93 -1.34
N GLY A 23 18.08 -27.75 -0.72
CA GLY A 23 19.27 -26.98 -0.36
C GLY A 23 20.02 -26.36 -1.54
N SER A 24 19.49 -26.40 -2.77
CA SER A 24 20.18 -25.82 -3.94
C SER A 24 20.13 -24.30 -4.00
N LEU A 25 19.24 -23.65 -3.23
CA LEU A 25 19.06 -22.19 -3.23
C LEU A 25 19.43 -21.63 -1.86
N ARG A 26 20.38 -20.70 -1.84
CA ARG A 26 20.79 -19.95 -0.65
C ARG A 26 19.92 -18.71 -0.54
N VAL A 27 19.01 -18.72 0.42
CA VAL A 27 18.05 -17.62 0.65
C VAL A 27 18.51 -16.78 1.84
N HIS A 28 18.70 -15.48 1.63
CA HIS A 28 18.95 -14.52 2.69
C HIS A 28 17.72 -13.65 2.92
N THR A 29 17.44 -13.34 4.18
CA THR A 29 16.42 -12.34 4.52
C THR A 29 17.13 -11.09 5.01
N PHE A 30 17.00 -10.00 4.26
CA PHE A 30 17.54 -8.70 4.64
C PHE A 30 16.48 -7.92 5.43
N HIS A 31 16.39 -8.18 6.74
CA HIS A 31 15.40 -7.53 7.62
C HIS A 31 15.88 -7.42 9.07
N ARG A 32 15.51 -6.34 9.79
CA ARG A 32 15.88 -6.11 11.21
C ARG A 32 17.38 -6.33 11.50
N ASP A 33 17.72 -7.33 12.30
CA ASP A 33 19.09 -7.59 12.79
C ASP A 33 19.92 -8.41 11.80
N SER A 34 19.26 -9.09 10.85
CA SER A 34 19.92 -9.83 9.76
C SER A 34 20.42 -8.93 8.61
N ARG A 35 20.35 -7.61 8.77
CA ARG A 35 20.85 -6.66 7.76
C ARG A 35 22.36 -6.60 7.79
N SER A 36 22.98 -7.24 6.81
CA SER A 36 24.41 -7.11 6.59
C SER A 36 24.80 -5.65 6.30
N THR A 37 26.00 -5.28 6.76
CA THR A 37 26.62 -3.98 6.46
C THR A 37 27.36 -3.99 5.14
N GLU A 38 27.78 -5.17 4.69
CA GLU A 38 28.60 -5.35 3.49
C GLU A 38 27.80 -6.01 2.37
N SER A 39 27.89 -5.45 1.17
CA SER A 39 27.21 -5.95 -0.02
C SER A 39 27.72 -7.31 -0.51
N THR A 40 29.00 -7.60 -0.27
CA THR A 40 29.66 -8.88 -0.56
C THR A 40 28.94 -10.06 0.07
N SER A 41 28.43 -9.89 1.30
CA SER A 41 27.65 -10.92 1.99
C SER A 41 26.36 -11.30 1.24
N LEU A 42 25.74 -10.36 0.53
CA LEU A 42 24.52 -10.59 -0.23
C LEU A 42 24.79 -11.31 -1.56
N MET A 43 25.97 -11.11 -2.15
CA MET A 43 26.38 -11.76 -3.40
C MET A 43 26.55 -13.28 -3.26
N ASN A 44 26.73 -13.78 -2.04
CA ASN A 44 26.81 -15.22 -1.75
C ASN A 44 25.44 -15.90 -1.65
N HIS A 45 24.35 -15.21 -1.97
CA HIS A 45 23.00 -15.73 -1.89
C HIS A 45 22.33 -15.67 -3.25
N ASP A 46 21.49 -16.68 -3.53
CA ASP A 46 20.79 -16.79 -4.81
C ASP A 46 19.47 -15.99 -4.77
N ILE A 47 18.87 -15.83 -3.58
CA ILE A 47 17.66 -15.04 -3.35
C ILE A 47 17.84 -14.17 -2.10
N VAL A 48 17.51 -12.88 -2.22
CA VAL A 48 17.47 -11.95 -1.08
C VAL A 48 16.06 -11.40 -0.92
N LEU A 49 15.43 -11.70 0.22
CA LEU A 49 14.09 -11.23 0.57
C LEU A 49 14.18 -9.98 1.46
N THR A 50 13.43 -8.93 1.13
CA THR A 50 13.35 -7.69 1.91
C THR A 50 11.92 -7.14 1.89
N THR A 51 11.68 -6.04 2.62
CA THR A 51 10.41 -5.29 2.56
C THR A 51 10.65 -3.90 1.97
N PHE A 52 9.61 -3.28 1.41
CA PHE A 52 9.67 -1.88 0.95
C PHE A 52 10.17 -0.93 2.04
N ALA A 53 9.69 -1.09 3.28
CA ALA A 53 10.14 -0.26 4.40
C ALA A 53 11.63 -0.44 4.71
N THR A 54 12.13 -1.69 4.66
CA THR A 54 13.55 -1.97 4.89
C THR A 54 14.41 -1.42 3.76
N LEU A 55 13.99 -1.58 2.50
CA LEU A 55 14.67 -1.01 1.34
C LEU A 55 14.74 0.53 1.43
N VAL A 56 13.65 1.20 1.81
CA VAL A 56 13.65 2.66 2.01
C VAL A 56 14.60 3.06 3.14
N SER A 57 14.65 2.29 4.24
CA SER A 57 15.57 2.55 5.35
C SER A 57 17.03 2.37 4.92
N ASP A 58 17.33 1.33 4.14
CA ASP A 58 18.67 1.04 3.65
C ASP A 58 19.14 2.11 2.66
N TYR A 59 18.29 2.45 1.68
CA TYR A 59 18.56 3.46 0.65
C TYR A 59 18.95 4.84 1.22
N LYS A 60 18.41 5.21 2.38
CA LYS A 60 18.76 6.47 3.04
C LYS A 60 20.06 6.43 3.83
N ARG A 61 20.46 5.25 4.31
CA ARG A 61 21.54 5.11 5.29
C ARG A 61 22.78 4.49 4.66
N ARG A 62 22.68 3.20 4.33
CA ARG A 62 23.84 2.37 3.97
C ARG A 62 23.91 2.08 2.47
N LYS A 63 22.76 2.09 1.78
CA LYS A 63 22.64 1.78 0.34
C LYS A 63 23.26 0.43 -0.04
N VAL A 64 23.21 -0.54 0.87
CA VAL A 64 23.81 -1.87 0.64
C VAL A 64 23.15 -2.53 -0.56
N LEU A 65 21.81 -2.48 -0.63
CA LEU A 65 21.05 -3.08 -1.72
C LEU A 65 21.29 -2.38 -3.07
N GLN A 66 21.64 -1.10 -3.10
CA GLN A 66 21.97 -0.38 -4.34
C GLN A 66 23.39 -0.63 -4.84
N SER A 67 24.29 -1.10 -3.96
CA SER A 67 25.67 -1.44 -4.33
C SER A 67 25.83 -2.84 -4.92
N VAL A 68 24.76 -3.62 -4.97
CA VAL A 68 24.71 -4.94 -5.60
C VAL A 68 24.05 -4.80 -6.97
N GLU A 69 24.66 -5.41 -7.99
CA GLU A 69 24.04 -5.58 -9.30
C GLU A 69 23.15 -6.81 -9.30
N TRP A 70 21.83 -6.61 -9.30
CA TRP A 70 20.87 -7.70 -9.20
C TRP A 70 20.53 -8.26 -10.58
N PHE A 71 20.61 -9.58 -10.73
CA PHE A 71 20.12 -10.22 -11.94
C PHE A 71 18.63 -9.94 -12.20
N ARG A 72 17.80 -9.99 -11.14
CA ARG A 72 16.37 -9.70 -11.22
C ARG A 72 15.87 -9.06 -9.94
N VAL A 73 15.00 -8.06 -10.08
CA VAL A 73 14.19 -7.50 -8.99
C VAL A 73 12.72 -7.82 -9.26
N VAL A 74 12.05 -8.43 -8.28
CA VAL A 74 10.62 -8.75 -8.32
C VAL A 74 9.93 -7.95 -7.22
N LEU A 75 8.94 -7.15 -7.60
CA LEU A 75 8.11 -6.41 -6.66
C LEU A 75 6.80 -7.15 -6.46
N ASP A 76 6.59 -7.67 -5.25
CA ASP A 76 5.29 -8.16 -4.83
C ASP A 76 4.41 -6.99 -4.38
N GLU A 77 3.12 -7.04 -4.72
CA GLU A 77 2.19 -5.92 -4.59
C GLU A 77 2.73 -4.61 -5.17
N ALA A 78 3.17 -4.64 -6.43
CA ALA A 78 3.85 -3.51 -7.08
C ALA A 78 3.06 -2.18 -7.07
N HIS A 79 1.76 -2.21 -6.80
CA HIS A 79 0.96 -0.99 -6.60
C HIS A 79 1.49 -0.09 -5.45
N TRP A 80 2.30 -0.62 -4.53
CA TRP A 80 3.00 0.18 -3.51
C TRP A 80 3.92 1.28 -4.07
N ILE A 81 4.40 1.14 -5.32
CA ILE A 81 5.28 2.11 -5.96
C ILE A 81 4.54 3.03 -6.96
N ARG A 82 3.19 3.09 -6.92
CA ARG A 82 2.36 3.88 -7.85
C ARG A 82 2.65 5.39 -7.91
N ASN A 83 3.37 5.95 -6.93
CA ASN A 83 3.72 7.35 -6.90
C ASN A 83 5.24 7.56 -7.12
N PRO A 84 5.68 8.18 -8.24
CA PRO A 84 7.10 8.38 -8.53
C PRO A 84 7.82 9.29 -7.52
N SER A 85 7.07 10.17 -6.85
CA SER A 85 7.63 11.08 -5.84
C SER A 85 7.90 10.41 -4.49
N SER A 86 7.33 9.22 -4.27
CA SER A 86 7.44 8.49 -3.01
C SER A 86 8.86 8.02 -2.70
N LYS A 87 9.17 7.87 -1.41
CA LYS A 87 10.47 7.33 -0.98
C LYS A 87 10.63 5.87 -1.40
N GLN A 88 9.53 5.10 -1.37
CA GLN A 88 9.46 3.73 -1.85
C GLN A 88 9.87 3.63 -3.31
N PHE A 89 9.23 4.43 -4.19
CA PHE A 89 9.56 4.43 -5.61
C PHE A 89 11.04 4.76 -5.85
N LYS A 90 11.55 5.84 -5.26
CA LYS A 90 12.96 6.25 -5.42
C LYS A 90 13.95 5.17 -4.97
N ALA A 91 13.65 4.48 -3.88
CA ALA A 91 14.51 3.42 -3.36
C ALA A 91 14.54 2.19 -4.28
N VAL A 92 13.40 1.84 -4.88
CA VAL A 92 13.24 0.73 -5.81
C VAL A 92 13.82 1.04 -7.20
N ASP A 93 13.54 2.23 -7.73
CA ASP A 93 14.07 2.71 -9.03
C ASP A 93 15.60 2.84 -9.01
N GLY A 94 16.17 3.07 -7.84
CA GLY A 94 17.62 3.15 -7.62
C GLY A 94 18.35 1.81 -7.56
N LEU A 95 17.65 0.67 -7.65
CA LEU A 95 18.30 -0.64 -7.68
C LEU A 95 18.92 -0.90 -9.07
N ALA A 96 20.21 -1.26 -9.07
CA ALA A 96 20.89 -1.74 -10.27
C ALA A 96 20.40 -3.15 -10.61
N THR A 97 19.74 -3.32 -11.76
CA THR A 97 19.26 -4.63 -12.19
C THR A 97 19.04 -4.73 -13.69
N GLU A 98 19.22 -5.92 -14.25
CA GLU A 98 18.92 -6.25 -15.64
C GLU A 98 17.41 -6.49 -15.84
N ARG A 99 16.75 -7.22 -14.93
CA ARG A 99 15.38 -7.72 -15.12
C ARG A 99 14.44 -7.23 -14.02
N ARG A 100 13.29 -6.71 -14.41
CA ARG A 100 12.34 -6.06 -13.48
C ARG A 100 10.95 -6.62 -13.66
N TRP A 101 10.38 -7.18 -12.59
CA TRP A 101 9.03 -7.74 -12.59
C TRP A 101 8.15 -7.04 -11.56
N CYS A 102 6.91 -6.79 -11.95
CA CYS A 102 5.85 -6.28 -11.07
C CYS A 102 4.77 -7.35 -10.93
N LEU A 103 4.56 -7.84 -9.71
CA LEU A 103 3.46 -8.72 -9.36
C LEU A 103 2.42 -7.89 -8.60
N SER A 104 1.19 -7.86 -9.09
CA SER A 104 0.10 -7.12 -8.43
C SER A 104 -1.24 -7.64 -8.92
N GLY A 105 -2.17 -7.91 -7.99
CA GLY A 105 -3.56 -8.18 -8.34
C GLY A 105 -4.30 -6.94 -8.84
N THR A 106 -3.88 -5.76 -8.39
CA THR A 106 -4.49 -4.46 -8.71
C THR A 106 -3.42 -3.45 -9.17
N PRO A 107 -2.91 -3.55 -10.42
CA PRO A 107 -1.87 -2.64 -10.90
C PRO A 107 -2.34 -1.19 -11.04
N ILE A 108 -3.65 -0.97 -11.16
CA ILE A 108 -4.30 0.34 -11.21
C ILE A 108 -5.22 0.43 -9.99
N GLN A 109 -5.03 1.43 -9.13
CA GLN A 109 -5.86 1.61 -7.93
C GLN A 109 -6.65 2.92 -7.97
N ASN A 110 -5.96 4.06 -8.11
CA ASN A 110 -6.61 5.36 -8.02
C ASN A 110 -6.91 5.92 -9.41
N CYS A 111 -5.92 5.89 -10.30
CA CYS A 111 -6.04 6.45 -11.64
C CYS A 111 -5.04 5.77 -12.59
N ILE A 112 -5.28 5.92 -13.90
CA ILE A 112 -4.44 5.37 -14.96
C ILE A 112 -2.98 5.83 -14.84
N ASN A 113 -2.73 7.02 -14.29
CA ASN A 113 -1.38 7.55 -14.08
C ASN A 113 -0.52 6.66 -13.15
N ASP A 114 -1.13 5.81 -12.32
CA ASP A 114 -0.43 4.82 -11.49
C ASP A 114 0.46 3.90 -12.35
N LEU A 115 0.06 3.64 -13.61
CA LEU A 115 0.82 2.81 -14.56
C LEU A 115 2.18 3.41 -14.91
N VAL A 116 2.30 4.74 -15.01
CA VAL A 116 3.55 5.40 -15.43
C VAL A 116 4.68 5.06 -14.47
N SER A 117 4.38 4.99 -13.18
CA SER A 117 5.35 4.57 -12.16
C SER A 117 5.82 3.14 -12.39
N LEU A 118 4.89 2.22 -12.66
CA LEU A 118 5.23 0.82 -12.96
C LEU A 118 6.08 0.73 -14.23
N LEU A 119 5.70 1.41 -15.31
CA LEU A 119 6.44 1.42 -16.57
C LEU A 119 7.83 2.03 -16.42
N ARG A 120 7.96 3.08 -15.60
CA ARG A 120 9.25 3.71 -15.29
C ARG A 120 10.16 2.80 -14.50
N PHE A 121 9.62 2.05 -13.53
CA PHE A 121 10.39 1.00 -12.88
C PHE A 121 10.81 -0.04 -13.90
N LEU A 122 9.89 -0.58 -14.70
CA LEU A 122 10.15 -1.60 -15.72
C LEU A 122 11.10 -1.15 -16.86
N LYS A 123 11.41 0.15 -16.95
CA LYS A 123 12.19 0.77 -18.04
C LYS A 123 11.54 0.56 -19.42
N PHE A 124 10.21 0.62 -19.46
CA PHE A 124 9.44 0.45 -20.70
C PHE A 124 9.36 1.76 -21.48
N GLU A 125 10.35 2.01 -22.34
CA GLU A 125 10.37 3.17 -23.23
C GLU A 125 9.41 3.00 -24.41
N PRO A 126 8.77 4.08 -24.91
CA PRO A 126 8.89 5.48 -24.44
C PRO A 126 7.96 5.84 -23.28
N PHE A 127 7.12 4.91 -22.81
CA PHE A 127 6.02 5.17 -21.89
C PHE A 127 6.43 5.24 -20.41
N SER A 128 7.71 5.12 -20.12
CA SER A 128 8.31 5.51 -18.83
C SER A 128 8.24 7.03 -18.62
N ASN A 129 8.14 7.80 -19.72
CA ASN A 129 8.04 9.24 -19.74
C ASN A 129 6.57 9.68 -19.62
N MET A 130 6.27 10.49 -18.60
CA MET A 130 4.91 10.96 -18.32
C MET A 130 4.32 11.80 -19.46
N ASP A 131 5.12 12.59 -20.17
CA ASP A 131 4.63 13.47 -21.23
C ASP A 131 4.27 12.66 -22.48
N LEU A 132 5.09 11.67 -22.85
CA LEU A 132 4.78 10.74 -23.93
C LEU A 132 3.60 9.84 -23.56
N PHE A 133 3.54 9.33 -22.33
CA PHE A 133 2.38 8.59 -21.84
C PHE A 133 1.11 9.43 -21.90
N ARG A 134 1.18 10.71 -21.50
CA ARG A 134 0.02 11.61 -21.59
C ARG A 134 -0.42 11.78 -23.04
N GLN A 135 0.50 12.13 -23.92
CA GLN A 135 0.23 12.41 -25.34
C GLN A 135 -0.38 11.22 -26.07
N TYR A 136 0.17 10.02 -25.87
CA TYR A 136 -0.19 8.83 -26.66
C TYR A 136 -1.19 7.90 -25.98
N ILE A 137 -1.32 7.97 -24.65
CA ILE A 137 -2.23 7.11 -23.89
C ILE A 137 -3.37 7.92 -23.29
N LEU A 138 -3.09 8.99 -22.52
CA LEU A 138 -4.13 9.70 -21.77
C LEU A 138 -5.03 10.60 -22.63
N GLU A 139 -4.46 11.42 -23.51
CA GLU A 139 -5.25 12.35 -24.34
C GLU A 139 -6.20 11.60 -25.30
N PRO A 140 -5.79 10.51 -25.99
CA PRO A 140 -6.69 9.76 -26.84
C PRO A 140 -7.89 9.15 -26.11
N LEU A 141 -7.76 8.83 -24.82
CA LEU A 141 -8.86 8.28 -24.02
C LEU A 141 -9.89 9.33 -23.60
N ARG A 142 -9.53 10.62 -23.63
CA ARG A 142 -10.44 11.72 -23.30
C ARG A 142 -11.33 12.11 -24.47
N THR A 143 -10.89 11.85 -25.68
CA THR A 143 -11.65 12.13 -26.90
C THR A 143 -12.68 11.02 -27.11
N GLU A 144 -13.96 11.32 -27.02
CA GLU A 144 -15.10 10.37 -26.97
C GLU A 144 -15.29 9.48 -28.23
N ASN A 145 -14.38 9.51 -29.21
CA ASN A 145 -14.45 8.69 -30.43
C ASN A 145 -13.80 7.31 -30.25
N LEU A 146 -14.20 6.58 -29.20
CA LEU A 146 -13.74 5.21 -28.90
C LEU A 146 -14.35 4.12 -29.82
N LEU A 147 -15.05 4.52 -30.89
CA LEU A 147 -15.66 3.61 -31.85
C LEU A 147 -14.62 2.92 -32.76
N ASP A 148 -13.41 3.48 -32.87
CA ASP A 148 -12.32 2.87 -33.62
C ASP A 148 -11.46 1.97 -32.70
N SER A 149 -11.84 0.69 -32.68
CA SER A 149 -11.12 -0.59 -32.44
C SER A 149 -9.75 -0.71 -31.70
N THR A 150 -9.04 0.36 -31.31
CA THR A 150 -7.75 0.26 -30.63
C THR A 150 -7.69 1.17 -29.41
N ASN A 151 -8.06 0.64 -28.23
CA ASN A 151 -7.83 1.31 -26.96
C ASN A 151 -6.31 1.31 -26.65
N PRO A 152 -5.63 2.48 -26.61
CA PRO A 152 -4.18 2.53 -26.43
C PRO A 152 -3.70 1.91 -25.11
N ILE A 153 -4.50 2.03 -24.04
CA ILE A 153 -4.21 1.35 -22.77
C ILE A 153 -4.25 -0.16 -22.96
N GLN A 154 -5.26 -0.67 -23.65
CA GLN A 154 -5.41 -2.11 -23.82
C GLN A 154 -4.22 -2.69 -24.58
N MET A 155 -3.77 -2.02 -25.66
CA MET A 155 -2.57 -2.42 -26.40
C MET A 155 -1.31 -2.39 -25.54
N LEU A 156 -1.13 -1.32 -24.75
CA LEU A 156 -0.01 -1.19 -23.82
C LEU A 156 -0.02 -2.29 -22.75
N LEU A 157 -1.18 -2.56 -22.15
CA LEU A 157 -1.32 -3.61 -21.15
C LEU A 157 -1.09 -5.00 -21.77
N GLN A 158 -1.53 -5.25 -23.00
CA GLN A 158 -1.27 -6.51 -23.69
C GLN A 158 0.22 -6.75 -23.98
N SER A 159 1.01 -5.69 -24.19
CA SER A 159 2.44 -5.82 -24.45
C SER A 159 3.29 -6.00 -23.19
N VAL A 160 2.85 -5.46 -22.05
CA VAL A 160 3.65 -5.44 -20.81
C VAL A 160 3.09 -6.31 -19.68
N CYS A 161 1.81 -6.69 -19.72
CA CYS A 161 1.14 -7.43 -18.66
C CYS A 161 0.68 -8.82 -19.12
N LEU A 162 0.94 -9.82 -18.28
CA LEU A 162 0.24 -11.09 -18.32
C LEU A 162 -0.84 -11.11 -17.23
N ARG A 163 -2.12 -11.08 -17.62
CA ARG A 163 -3.26 -11.13 -16.70
C ARG A 163 -4.12 -12.36 -16.98
N ARG A 164 -4.24 -13.23 -15.98
CA ARG A 164 -5.21 -14.34 -15.97
C ARG A 164 -6.35 -13.98 -15.02
N THR A 165 -7.57 -14.33 -15.39
CA THR A 165 -8.77 -14.07 -14.58
C THR A 165 -9.21 -15.35 -13.88
N GLU A 166 -10.16 -15.22 -12.94
CA GLU A 166 -10.77 -16.37 -12.25
C GLU A 166 -11.46 -17.38 -13.17
N LYS A 167 -11.70 -17.04 -14.46
CA LYS A 167 -12.28 -17.93 -15.46
C LYS A 167 -11.49 -19.24 -15.66
N TYR A 168 -10.22 -19.27 -15.25
CA TYR A 168 -9.37 -20.46 -15.29
C TYR A 168 -9.40 -21.28 -14.00
N LEU A 169 -10.19 -20.86 -13.01
CA LEU A 169 -10.28 -21.46 -11.69
C LEU A 169 -11.71 -21.96 -11.47
N ASN A 170 -11.85 -23.16 -10.92
CA ASN A 170 -13.15 -23.73 -10.53
C ASN A 170 -13.52 -23.23 -9.12
N ILE A 171 -13.81 -21.93 -9.00
CA ILE A 171 -14.20 -21.31 -7.73
C ILE A 171 -15.72 -21.35 -7.59
N PRO A 172 -16.28 -21.67 -6.40
CA PRO A 172 -17.71 -21.57 -6.16
C PRO A 172 -18.21 -20.13 -6.32
N VAL A 173 -19.48 -19.99 -6.69
CA VAL A 173 -20.13 -18.69 -6.83
C VAL A 173 -20.18 -17.98 -5.47
N ALA A 174 -19.71 -16.73 -5.42
CA ALA A 174 -19.81 -15.89 -4.24
C ALA A 174 -21.26 -15.42 -4.06
N HIS A 175 -21.80 -15.59 -2.84
CA HIS A 175 -23.12 -15.07 -2.46
C HIS A 175 -22.95 -13.79 -1.65
N TYR A 176 -23.62 -12.71 -2.08
CA TYR A 176 -23.60 -11.42 -1.41
C TYR A 176 -25.00 -11.09 -0.91
N GLU A 177 -25.11 -10.79 0.38
CA GLU A 177 -26.35 -10.33 1.00
C GLU A 177 -26.14 -8.91 1.53
N LEU A 178 -26.98 -7.98 1.06
CA LEU A 178 -26.97 -6.61 1.55
C LEU A 178 -27.88 -6.51 2.77
N ILE A 179 -27.29 -6.48 3.96
CA ILE A 179 -28.02 -6.29 5.22
C ILE A 179 -28.04 -4.80 5.54
N SER A 180 -29.21 -4.18 5.47
CA SER A 180 -29.41 -2.79 5.89
C SER A 180 -29.65 -2.73 7.38
N LEU A 181 -28.82 -1.96 8.09
CA LEU A 181 -28.94 -1.72 9.52
C LEU A 181 -29.54 -0.33 9.77
N SER A 182 -30.41 -0.23 10.76
CA SER A 182 -30.89 1.05 11.29
C SER A 182 -30.18 1.35 12.60
N LEU A 183 -29.68 2.58 12.74
CA LEU A 183 -29.06 3.04 13.98
C LEU A 183 -30.09 3.02 15.12
N HIS A 184 -29.65 2.66 16.33
CA HIS A 184 -30.47 2.82 17.52
C HIS A 184 -30.75 4.31 17.78
N HIS A 185 -31.80 4.63 18.54
CA HIS A 185 -32.20 6.02 18.81
C HIS A 185 -31.04 6.90 19.32
N ASP A 186 -30.27 6.39 20.28
CA ASP A 186 -29.13 7.11 20.87
C ASP A 186 -27.98 7.33 19.87
N GLU A 187 -27.69 6.32 19.05
CA GLU A 187 -26.68 6.41 17.99
C GLU A 187 -27.10 7.39 16.89
N GLN A 188 -28.38 7.35 16.50
CA GLN A 188 -28.94 8.27 15.51
C GLN A 188 -28.90 9.72 16.00
N LYS A 189 -29.18 9.95 17.28
CA LYS A 189 -29.07 11.25 17.91
C LYS A 189 -27.62 11.74 17.89
N LEU A 190 -26.68 10.93 18.37
CA LEU A 190 -25.25 11.26 18.38
C LEU A 190 -24.72 11.53 16.96
N TYR A 191 -25.08 10.69 16.00
CA TYR A 191 -24.74 10.86 14.58
C TYR A 191 -25.25 12.21 14.05
N SER A 192 -26.51 12.55 14.34
CA SER A 192 -27.14 13.79 13.88
C SER A 192 -26.49 15.03 14.51
N ASP A 193 -26.09 14.95 15.78
CA ASP A 193 -25.44 16.06 16.48
C ASP A 193 -24.02 16.30 15.96
N VAL A 194 -23.24 15.23 15.73
CA VAL A 194 -21.91 15.32 15.10
C VAL A 194 -22.02 15.86 13.67
N PHE A 195 -23.00 15.37 12.90
CA PHE A 195 -23.25 15.87 11.55
C PHE A 195 -23.59 17.37 11.55
N ARG A 196 -24.48 17.81 12.45
CA ARG A 196 -24.86 19.23 12.59
C ARG A 196 -23.67 20.11 12.96
N LYS A 197 -22.83 19.65 13.90
CA LYS A 197 -21.60 20.35 14.31
C LYS A 197 -20.67 20.58 13.11
N TYR A 198 -20.30 19.52 12.39
CA TYR A 198 -19.40 19.63 11.24
C TYR A 198 -20.01 20.42 10.10
N ARG A 199 -21.32 20.33 9.89
CA ARG A 199 -22.02 21.14 8.89
C ARG A 199 -21.87 22.64 9.21
N SER A 200 -22.10 23.04 10.46
CA SER A 200 -21.94 24.44 10.88
C SER A 200 -20.49 24.92 10.66
N GLU A 201 -19.50 24.14 11.08
CA GLU A 201 -18.09 24.49 10.89
C GLU A 201 -17.70 24.61 9.40
N LEU A 202 -18.29 23.77 8.54
CA LEU A 202 -18.10 23.84 7.09
C LEU A 202 -18.77 25.09 6.50
N ASP A 203 -20.00 25.39 6.90
CA ASP A 203 -20.75 26.57 6.44
C ASP A 203 -20.00 27.86 6.83
N ASP A 204 -19.48 27.95 8.06
CA ASP A 204 -18.64 29.06 8.53
C ASP A 204 -17.37 29.20 7.67
N LEU A 205 -16.71 28.09 7.37
CA LEU A 205 -15.49 28.08 6.58
C LEU A 205 -15.73 28.44 5.10
N VAL A 206 -16.89 28.11 4.56
CA VAL A 206 -17.30 28.49 3.20
C VAL A 206 -17.68 29.97 3.12
N SER A 207 -18.33 30.50 4.16
CA SER A 207 -18.69 31.93 4.25
C SER A 207 -17.47 32.83 4.47
N SER A 208 -16.36 32.29 4.97
CA SER A 208 -15.12 33.04 5.15
C SER A 208 -14.50 33.48 3.81
N ILE A 209 -14.11 34.75 3.72
CA ILE A 209 -13.50 35.38 2.52
C ILE A 209 -12.13 34.74 2.18
N THR A 210 -11.48 34.11 3.16
CA THR A 210 -10.17 33.48 2.96
C THR A 210 -10.31 32.11 2.31
N ARG A 211 -9.63 31.94 1.17
CA ARG A 211 -9.61 30.68 0.40
C ARG A 211 -8.80 29.59 1.12
N MET A 212 -9.38 28.99 2.16
CA MET A 212 -8.76 27.94 2.99
C MET A 212 -9.12 26.52 2.50
N GLU A 213 -8.88 26.22 1.22
CA GLU A 213 -9.27 24.94 0.59
C GLU A 213 -8.69 23.71 1.31
N ARG A 214 -7.47 23.78 1.84
CA ARG A 214 -6.88 22.70 2.63
C ARG A 214 -7.64 22.43 3.94
N LYS A 215 -8.09 23.49 4.64
CA LYS A 215 -8.90 23.34 5.86
C LYS A 215 -10.26 22.73 5.54
N LYS A 216 -10.90 23.17 4.45
CA LYS A 216 -12.18 22.60 3.98
C LYS A 216 -12.07 21.11 3.67
N ALA A 217 -10.98 20.69 3.02
CA ALA A 217 -10.73 19.28 2.75
C ALA A 217 -10.50 18.49 4.05
N THR A 218 -9.66 19.01 4.95
CA THR A 218 -9.35 18.37 6.24
C THR A 218 -10.60 18.18 7.09
N LEU A 219 -11.47 19.19 7.13
CA LEU A 219 -12.72 19.17 7.87
C LEU A 219 -13.70 18.12 7.31
N ARG A 220 -13.86 18.06 5.98
CA ARG A 220 -14.67 17.02 5.33
C ARG A 220 -14.17 15.61 5.63
N PHE A 221 -12.86 15.38 5.59
CA PHE A 221 -12.30 14.07 5.94
C PHE A 221 -12.52 13.72 7.42
N SER A 222 -12.38 14.70 8.31
CA SER A 222 -12.63 14.51 9.75
C SER A 222 -14.09 14.13 10.00
N MET A 223 -15.03 14.85 9.39
CA MET A 223 -16.46 14.53 9.44
C MET A 223 -16.76 13.12 8.93
N ILE A 224 -16.30 12.76 7.72
CA ILE A 224 -16.55 11.43 7.15
C ILE A 224 -15.96 10.34 8.05
N SER A 225 -14.75 10.55 8.57
CA SER A 225 -14.09 9.58 9.45
C SER A 225 -14.88 9.36 10.74
N GLU A 226 -15.31 10.44 11.39
CA GLU A 226 -16.06 10.35 12.65
C GLU A 226 -17.46 9.74 12.45
N LEU A 227 -18.18 10.13 11.40
CA LEU A 227 -19.49 9.54 11.09
C LEU A 227 -19.39 8.05 10.77
N ARG A 228 -18.35 7.62 10.04
CA ARG A 228 -18.09 6.20 9.77
C ARG A 228 -17.74 5.44 11.05
N ARG A 229 -16.97 6.05 11.95
CA ARG A 229 -16.65 5.48 13.26
C ARG A 229 -17.91 5.29 14.10
N LEU A 230 -18.82 6.28 14.11
CA LEU A 230 -20.12 6.17 14.78
C LEU A 230 -21.01 5.08 14.17
N CYS A 231 -21.02 4.92 12.85
CA CYS A 231 -21.77 3.83 12.21
C CYS A 231 -21.24 2.45 12.58
N ASN A 232 -19.94 2.32 12.89
CA ASN A 232 -19.31 1.06 13.22
C ASN A 232 -19.35 0.73 14.73
N HIS A 233 -19.15 1.74 15.59
CA HIS A 233 -18.95 1.56 17.03
C HIS A 233 -20.10 2.13 17.89
N GLY A 234 -21.02 2.88 17.29
CA GLY A 234 -22.16 3.46 18.00
C GLY A 234 -21.76 4.39 19.15
N THR A 235 -22.36 4.15 20.32
CA THR A 235 -22.14 4.91 21.56
C THR A 235 -21.00 4.38 22.43
N LEU A 236 -20.30 3.31 22.00
CA LEU A 236 -19.21 2.69 22.77
C LEU A 236 -17.94 3.56 22.87
N LEU A 237 -17.92 4.68 22.14
CA LEU A 237 -16.83 5.66 22.21
C LEU A 237 -17.03 6.56 23.43
N GLU A 238 -16.36 6.25 24.53
CA GLU A 238 -16.11 7.29 25.54
C GLU A 238 -15.34 8.44 24.87
N PRO A 239 -15.72 9.72 25.10
CA PRO A 239 -15.01 10.85 24.52
C PRO A 239 -13.51 10.77 24.83
N PRO A 240 -12.62 11.19 23.90
CA PRO A 240 -11.20 11.22 24.17
C PRO A 240 -10.99 12.08 25.42
N ARG A 241 -10.37 11.51 26.46
CA ARG A 241 -9.87 12.33 27.57
C ARG A 241 -8.89 13.29 26.92
N THR A 242 -9.07 14.59 27.18
CA THR A 242 -8.20 15.65 26.70
C THR A 242 -6.74 15.23 26.92
N LEU A 243 -5.99 15.13 25.82
CA LEU A 243 -4.55 14.88 25.85
C LEU A 243 -3.89 16.08 26.54
N ASP A 244 -3.70 15.98 27.85
CA ASP A 244 -2.77 16.85 28.56
C ASP A 244 -1.36 16.54 28.07
N ASN A 245 -0.62 17.61 27.82
CA ASN A 245 0.75 17.65 27.33
C ASN A 245 1.67 16.61 28.00
N ALA A 246 2.03 15.55 27.29
CA ALA A 246 3.24 14.77 27.60
C ALA A 246 3.80 14.02 26.37
N ASN A 247 5.05 14.35 26.04
CA ASN A 247 6.02 13.61 25.23
C ASN A 247 5.79 13.44 23.71
N THR A 248 6.18 14.50 23.01
CA THR A 248 6.82 14.42 21.69
C THR A 248 8.12 13.60 21.76
N ASN A 249 8.06 12.29 21.50
CA ASN A 249 9.09 11.49 20.78
C ASN A 249 8.95 9.98 21.08
N ALA A 250 8.20 9.26 20.25
CA ALA A 250 8.48 7.85 19.96
C ALA A 250 7.68 7.37 18.74
N ALA A 251 8.37 6.93 17.69
CA ALA A 251 7.80 6.47 16.44
C ALA A 251 7.32 5.00 16.51
N CYS A 252 6.12 4.77 17.05
CA CYS A 252 5.39 3.51 16.87
C CYS A 252 3.98 3.85 16.41
N ASP A 253 3.64 3.49 15.16
CA ASP A 253 2.35 3.83 14.55
C ASP A 253 1.16 3.19 15.29
N TYR A 254 1.40 2.10 16.05
CA TYR A 254 0.40 1.43 16.88
C TYR A 254 0.13 2.14 18.23
N CYS A 255 1.18 2.67 18.86
CA CYS A 255 1.10 3.36 20.16
C CYS A 255 0.81 4.87 20.03
N ASN A 256 1.10 5.48 18.87
CA ASN A 256 0.83 6.90 18.60
C ASN A 256 -0.58 7.17 18.10
N ALA A 257 -1.35 6.14 17.75
CA ALA A 257 -2.76 6.31 17.47
C ALA A 257 -3.48 6.56 18.79
N ALA A 258 -3.77 7.82 19.08
CA ALA A 258 -4.61 8.27 20.20
C ALA A 258 -6.08 7.86 19.98
N GLU A 259 -6.32 6.57 19.73
CA GLU A 259 -7.63 6.00 19.45
C GLU A 259 -7.87 4.81 20.40
N LYS A 260 -8.95 4.93 21.19
CA LYS A 260 -9.40 3.92 22.15
C LYS A 260 -9.71 2.55 21.52
N ASP A 261 -9.76 2.44 20.19
CA ASP A 261 -10.03 1.19 19.46
C ASP A 261 -8.89 0.16 19.52
N ASN A 262 -7.68 0.56 19.92
CA ASN A 262 -6.57 -0.40 20.08
C ASN A 262 -6.61 -1.15 21.42
N MET A 263 -7.36 -0.68 22.42
CA MET A 263 -7.57 -1.45 23.67
C MET A 263 -8.47 -2.68 23.46
N ALA A 264 -9.40 -2.63 22.51
CA ALA A 264 -10.26 -3.77 22.18
C ALA A 264 -9.54 -4.88 21.39
N LYS A 265 -8.37 -4.58 20.81
CA LYS A 265 -7.52 -5.56 20.11
C LYS A 265 -6.52 -6.27 21.02
N LEU A 266 -6.36 -5.79 22.26
CA LEU A 266 -5.53 -6.42 23.28
C LEU A 266 -6.42 -7.41 24.02
N ASN A 267 -6.28 -8.68 23.69
CA ASN A 267 -6.92 -9.78 24.39
C ASN A 267 -6.26 -9.99 25.77
N GLY A 268 -6.13 -8.93 26.58
CA GLY A 268 -5.47 -8.95 27.89
C GLY A 268 -3.93 -8.85 27.89
N ASP A 269 -3.29 -8.59 26.75
CA ASP A 269 -1.83 -8.46 26.68
C ASP A 269 -1.35 -7.11 27.23
N VAL A 270 -0.45 -7.16 28.22
CA VAL A 270 0.12 -5.98 28.93
C VAL A 270 1.23 -5.29 28.11
N ILE A 271 1.65 -5.88 26.99
CA ILE A 271 2.85 -5.47 26.22
C ILE A 271 2.51 -5.35 24.74
N CYS A 272 2.91 -4.25 24.10
CA CYS A 272 2.71 -4.02 22.67
C CYS A 272 3.47 -5.05 21.82
N PRO A 273 2.80 -5.79 20.91
CA PRO A 273 3.44 -6.85 20.13
C PRO A 273 4.43 -6.33 19.07
N GLU A 274 4.34 -5.06 18.67
CA GLU A 274 5.26 -4.49 17.66
C GLU A 274 6.52 -3.87 18.25
N CYS A 275 6.44 -3.23 19.42
CA CYS A 275 7.56 -2.50 20.00
C CYS A 275 7.96 -2.96 21.42
N GLN A 276 7.28 -3.98 21.96
CA GLN A 276 7.53 -4.57 23.29
C GLN A 276 7.49 -3.60 24.48
N ARG A 277 6.84 -2.44 24.32
CA ARG A 277 6.59 -1.52 25.42
C ARG A 277 5.39 -1.99 26.23
N SER A 278 5.42 -1.80 27.54
CA SER A 278 4.21 -1.85 28.36
C SER A 278 3.22 -0.83 27.82
N LEU A 279 2.00 -1.28 27.53
CA LEU A 279 0.90 -0.41 27.10
C LEU A 279 0.28 0.30 28.29
#